data_AF-A0A6B0HKN7-F1
#
_entry.id   AF-A0A6B0HKN7-F1
#
_cell.length_a   1.000
_cell.length_b   1.000
_cell.length_c   1.000
_cell.angle_alpha   90.00
_cell.angle_beta   90.00
_cell.angle_gamma   90.00
#
_symmetry.space_group_name_H-M   'P 1'
#
loop_
_entity.id
_entity.type
_entity.pdbx_description
1 polymer ?
#
loop_
_entity_poly.entity_id
_entity_poly.type
_entity_poly.pdbx_seq_one_letter_code
_entity_poly.pdbx_strand_id
1 'polypeptide(L)'
;MRWYPLAREEARALLRSKGVWLLALVLLLWTYRPSYTVWNELGPDMTVGFLQFAGGIVVPIAAVILGYRSIVGERASGSLKFLLGLPLTRGEILLGKLVGRLAGIAIPAFLALGIVTVAGVVQYGLFSPLRYLAVFAVTALYFLALVSIVISVSAIVRRTTTAAATLFIGFILILEIFWQMFVPGIYSRLTGVPVNPYDPPAEGGLFLMDRLSPTGAYNVATNGILDAGNSAWHHSSAISVLRPGHSSNALAVGEAFDPGTAPLYLHEAGGIVILVAWIVTSLSIAYHRFDGGDLG
;
A
#
# COMPACT_ATOMS: atom_id res chain seq x y z
N MET A 1 9.03 -23.82 -13.85
CA MET A 1 9.49 -23.60 -12.46
C MET A 1 8.62 -24.39 -11.49
N ARG A 2 9.18 -24.96 -10.43
CA ARG A 2 8.48 -25.93 -9.56
C ARG A 2 7.40 -25.30 -8.67
N TRP A 3 7.51 -24.00 -8.40
CA TRP A 3 6.55 -23.24 -7.59
C TRP A 3 5.25 -22.84 -8.32
N TYR A 4 5.22 -22.93 -9.66
CA TYR A 4 4.08 -22.48 -10.45
C TYR A 4 2.75 -23.19 -10.13
N PRO A 5 2.71 -24.53 -9.97
CA PRO A 5 1.49 -25.23 -9.58
C PRO A 5 0.93 -24.74 -8.23
N LEU A 6 1.80 -24.50 -7.24
CA LEU A 6 1.42 -23.95 -5.94
C LEU A 6 0.80 -22.55 -6.09
N ALA A 7 1.45 -21.66 -6.84
CA ALA A 7 0.92 -20.31 -7.08
C ALA A 7 -0.45 -20.34 -7.77
N ARG A 8 -0.62 -21.23 -8.76
CA ARG A 8 -1.88 -21.40 -9.48
C ARG A 8 -3.00 -21.89 -8.57
N GLU A 9 -2.70 -22.82 -7.67
CA GLU A 9 -3.66 -23.36 -6.72
C GLU A 9 -4.09 -22.29 -5.71
N GLU A 10 -3.14 -21.56 -5.12
CA GLU A 10 -3.39 -20.42 -4.22
C GLU A 10 -4.29 -19.36 -4.86
N ALA A 11 -3.96 -18.94 -6.09
CA ALA A 11 -4.74 -17.97 -6.84
C ALA A 11 -6.16 -18.48 -7.11
N ARG A 12 -6.29 -19.74 -7.54
CA ARG A 12 -7.60 -20.35 -7.83
C ARG A 12 -8.46 -20.47 -6.58
N ALA A 13 -7.87 -20.82 -5.44
CA ALA A 13 -8.58 -20.91 -4.17
C ALA A 13 -9.20 -19.56 -3.77
N LEU A 14 -8.42 -18.48 -3.91
CA LEU A 14 -8.90 -17.12 -3.66
C LEU A 14 -10.00 -16.68 -4.64
N LEU A 15 -9.78 -16.87 -5.94
CA LEU A 15 -10.73 -16.48 -7.00
C LEU A 15 -12.08 -17.21 -6.90
N ARG A 16 -12.12 -18.39 -6.29
CA ARG A 16 -13.36 -19.13 -6.04
C ARG A 16 -14.06 -18.72 -4.74
N SER A 17 -13.36 -17.99 -3.87
CA SER A 17 -13.94 -17.56 -2.60
C SER A 17 -14.84 -16.34 -2.80
N LYS A 18 -16.00 -16.35 -2.14
CA LYS A 18 -16.93 -15.21 -2.15
C LYS A 18 -16.30 -13.94 -1.55
N GLY A 19 -15.35 -14.11 -0.62
CA GLY A 19 -14.70 -13.00 0.08
C GLY A 19 -13.95 -12.05 -0.84
N VAL A 20 -13.19 -12.56 -1.83
CA VAL A 20 -12.45 -11.68 -2.75
C VAL A 20 -13.39 -10.88 -3.66
N TRP A 21 -14.49 -11.50 -4.11
CA TRP A 21 -15.48 -10.81 -4.94
C TRP A 21 -16.31 -9.79 -4.16
N LEU A 22 -16.61 -10.06 -2.88
CA LEU A 22 -17.20 -9.07 -1.98
C LEU A 22 -16.25 -7.88 -1.80
N LEU A 23 -14.95 -8.13 -1.62
CA LEU A 23 -13.94 -7.08 -1.54
C LEU A 23 -13.84 -6.28 -2.84
N ALA A 24 -13.92 -6.92 -4.01
CA ALA A 24 -13.98 -6.23 -5.30
C ALA A 24 -15.21 -5.31 -5.41
N LEU A 25 -16.37 -5.75 -4.93
CA LEU A 25 -17.56 -4.91 -4.86
C LEU A 25 -17.38 -3.72 -3.91
N VAL A 26 -16.80 -3.93 -2.72
CA VAL A 26 -16.50 -2.84 -1.77
C VAL A 26 -15.50 -1.87 -2.38
N LEU A 27 -14.45 -2.36 -3.06
CA LEU A 27 -13.49 -1.52 -3.79
C LEU A 27 -14.21 -0.66 -4.82
N LEU A 28 -15.07 -1.25 -5.65
CA LEU A 28 -15.82 -0.53 -6.67
C LEU A 28 -16.64 0.63 -6.06
N LEU A 29 -17.31 0.40 -4.93
CA LEU A 29 -18.12 1.41 -4.25
C LEU A 29 -17.29 2.48 -3.52
N TRP A 30 -16.14 2.09 -2.96
CA TRP A 30 -15.31 2.97 -2.14
C TRP A 30 -14.42 3.91 -2.97
N THR A 31 -13.96 3.43 -4.12
CA THR A 31 -12.94 4.10 -4.95
C THR A 31 -13.48 5.35 -5.63
N TYR A 32 -14.76 5.34 -6.03
CA TYR A 32 -15.39 6.46 -6.72
C TYR A 32 -15.70 7.61 -5.75
N ARG A 33 -14.92 8.70 -5.84
CA ARG A 33 -15.01 9.86 -4.93
C ARG A 33 -14.74 11.18 -5.67
N PRO A 34 -15.69 11.68 -6.48
CA PRO A 34 -15.52 12.95 -7.18
C PRO A 34 -15.43 14.12 -6.22
N SER A 35 -14.64 15.12 -6.58
CA SER A 35 -14.48 16.36 -5.82
C SER A 35 -14.32 17.55 -6.75
N TYR A 36 -15.08 18.62 -6.50
CA TYR A 36 -14.91 19.88 -7.22
C TYR A 36 -13.51 20.49 -7.02
N THR A 37 -12.93 20.32 -5.83
CA THR A 37 -11.58 20.83 -5.56
C THR A 37 -10.55 20.10 -6.41
N VAL A 38 -10.64 18.78 -6.49
CA VAL A 38 -9.72 17.96 -7.29
C VAL A 38 -9.95 18.20 -8.78
N TRP A 39 -11.20 18.33 -9.22
CA TRP A 39 -11.55 18.64 -10.61
C TRP A 39 -10.91 19.94 -11.10
N ASN A 40 -10.91 21.00 -10.28
CA ASN A 40 -10.35 22.28 -10.68
C ASN A 40 -8.82 22.24 -10.89
N GLU A 41 -8.10 21.33 -10.22
CA GLU A 41 -6.65 21.17 -10.43
C GLU A 41 -6.31 20.14 -11.50
N LEU A 42 -6.97 18.97 -11.46
CA LEU A 42 -6.60 17.81 -12.28
C LEU A 42 -7.45 17.65 -13.55
N GLY A 43 -8.60 18.32 -13.62
CA GLY A 43 -9.57 18.10 -14.68
C GLY A 43 -9.92 16.60 -14.82
N PRO A 44 -9.93 16.05 -16.05
CA PRO A 44 -10.19 14.63 -16.30
C PRO A 44 -9.27 13.66 -15.55
N ASP A 45 -8.03 14.06 -15.21
CA ASP A 45 -7.08 13.23 -14.47
C ASP A 45 -7.54 12.93 -13.03
N MET A 46 -8.60 13.60 -12.53
CA MET A 46 -9.30 13.21 -11.29
C MET A 46 -9.70 11.73 -11.29
N THR A 47 -10.07 11.18 -12.46
CA THR A 47 -10.39 9.75 -12.60
C THR A 47 -9.19 8.87 -12.24
N VAL A 48 -7.97 9.29 -12.58
CA VAL A 48 -6.73 8.60 -12.19
C VAL A 48 -6.54 8.70 -10.67
N GLY A 49 -6.84 9.85 -10.08
CA GLY A 49 -6.81 10.08 -8.63
C GLY A 49 -7.70 9.13 -7.82
N PHE A 50 -8.79 8.61 -8.42
CA PHE A 50 -9.67 7.63 -7.75
C PHE A 50 -8.92 6.35 -7.34
N LEU A 51 -7.94 5.88 -8.13
CA LEU A 51 -7.13 4.70 -7.81
C LEU A 51 -6.40 4.84 -6.47
N GLN A 52 -6.09 6.07 -6.05
CA GLN A 52 -5.43 6.33 -4.77
C GLN A 52 -6.35 6.04 -3.57
N PHE A 53 -7.67 6.28 -3.69
CA PHE A 53 -8.63 6.00 -2.60
C PHE A 53 -8.82 4.50 -2.36
N ALA A 54 -8.72 3.67 -3.38
CA ALA A 54 -8.66 2.21 -3.21
C ALA A 54 -7.46 1.80 -2.36
N GLY A 55 -6.30 2.40 -2.66
CA GLY A 55 -5.04 2.13 -1.97
C GLY A 55 -5.05 2.49 -0.48
N GLY A 56 -5.77 3.53 -0.06
CA GLY A 56 -5.64 4.04 1.32
C GLY A 56 -6.13 3.12 2.44
N ILE A 57 -7.25 2.40 2.24
CA ILE A 57 -7.88 1.60 3.32
C ILE A 57 -8.27 0.21 2.82
N VAL A 58 -8.98 0.13 1.70
CA VAL A 58 -9.64 -1.12 1.30
C VAL A 58 -8.62 -2.15 0.83
N VAL A 59 -7.60 -1.74 0.05
CA VAL A 59 -6.55 -2.65 -0.42
C VAL A 59 -5.69 -3.21 0.72
N PRO A 60 -5.19 -2.40 1.69
CA PRO A 60 -4.49 -2.91 2.88
C PRO A 60 -5.31 -3.93 3.67
N ILE A 61 -6.57 -3.61 3.95
CA ILE A 61 -7.48 -4.51 4.68
C ILE A 61 -7.69 -5.81 3.90
N ALA A 62 -7.90 -5.73 2.58
CA ALA A 62 -8.05 -6.89 1.72
C ALA A 62 -6.78 -7.78 1.75
N ALA A 63 -5.60 -7.18 1.62
CA ALA A 63 -4.33 -7.90 1.67
C ALA A 63 -4.16 -8.66 3.00
N VAL A 64 -4.48 -8.03 4.13
CA VAL A 64 -4.40 -8.66 5.45
C VAL A 64 -5.44 -9.76 5.62
N ILE A 65 -6.73 -9.47 5.40
CA ILE A 65 -7.83 -10.44 5.60
C ILE A 65 -7.60 -11.70 4.75
N LEU A 66 -7.17 -11.53 3.51
CA LEU A 66 -6.98 -12.62 2.57
C LEU A 66 -5.60 -13.28 2.67
N GLY A 67 -4.63 -12.67 3.36
CA GLY A 67 -3.24 -13.12 3.38
C GLY A 67 -2.72 -13.58 4.74
N TYR A 68 -3.30 -13.14 5.86
CA TYR A 68 -2.69 -13.35 7.19
C TYR A 68 -2.53 -14.83 7.57
N ARG A 69 -3.41 -15.71 7.09
CA ARG A 69 -3.36 -17.18 7.32
C ARG A 69 -2.61 -17.96 6.25
N SER A 70 -2.02 -17.30 5.26
CA SER A 70 -1.39 -17.96 4.10
C SER A 70 -0.36 -19.02 4.49
N ILE A 71 0.44 -18.80 5.54
CA ILE A 71 1.44 -19.77 6.03
C ILE A 71 1.12 -20.21 7.46
N VAL A 72 0.87 -19.27 8.37
CA VAL A 72 0.59 -19.60 9.78
C VAL A 72 -0.67 -20.47 9.94
N GLY A 73 -1.65 -20.33 9.06
CA GLY A 73 -2.86 -21.15 9.06
C GLY A 73 -2.58 -22.60 8.69
N GLU A 74 -1.70 -22.81 7.71
CA GLU A 74 -1.26 -24.15 7.27
C GLU A 74 -0.30 -24.79 8.26
N ARG A 75 0.50 -23.99 8.95
CA ARG A 75 1.31 -24.45 10.09
C ARG A 75 0.40 -24.96 11.20
N ALA A 76 -0.64 -24.20 11.55
CA ALA A 76 -1.57 -24.56 12.61
C ALA A 76 -2.43 -25.80 12.28
N SER A 77 -2.78 -26.03 11.01
CA SER A 77 -3.50 -27.24 10.58
C SER A 77 -2.58 -28.45 10.35
N GLY A 78 -1.26 -28.28 10.41
CA GLY A 78 -0.29 -29.31 10.05
C GLY A 78 -0.13 -29.53 8.53
N SER A 79 -0.90 -28.83 7.69
CA SER A 79 -0.84 -29.03 6.23
C SER A 79 0.49 -28.56 5.62
N LEU A 80 1.21 -27.68 6.31
CA LEU A 80 2.55 -27.22 5.90
C LEU A 80 3.55 -28.39 5.79
N LYS A 81 3.39 -29.47 6.57
CA LYS A 81 4.27 -30.65 6.50
C LYS A 81 4.16 -31.36 5.14
N PHE A 82 2.97 -31.39 4.53
CA PHE A 82 2.80 -31.95 3.19
C PHE A 82 3.49 -31.10 2.12
N LEU A 83 3.40 -29.76 2.23
CA LEU A 83 4.08 -28.84 1.31
C LEU A 83 5.61 -28.95 1.42
N LEU A 84 6.14 -29.15 2.62
CA LEU A 84 7.57 -29.37 2.84
C LEU A 84 8.05 -30.78 2.43
N GLY A 85 7.13 -31.75 2.34
CA GLY A 85 7.41 -33.08 1.78
C GLY A 85 7.48 -33.09 0.25
N LEU A 86 6.96 -32.05 -0.41
CA LEU A 86 7.19 -31.83 -1.83
C LEU A 86 8.64 -31.36 -2.03
N PRO A 87 9.23 -31.64 -3.20
CA PRO A 87 10.61 -31.23 -3.45
C PRO A 87 10.67 -29.74 -3.85
N LEU A 88 10.23 -28.86 -2.96
CA LEU A 88 10.23 -27.40 -3.10
C LEU A 88 11.20 -26.78 -2.10
N THR A 89 11.95 -25.78 -2.53
CA THR A 89 12.77 -24.98 -1.62
C THR A 89 11.90 -23.99 -0.83
N ARG A 90 12.41 -23.50 0.30
CA ARG A 90 11.77 -22.46 1.13
C ARG A 90 11.42 -21.20 0.32
N GLY A 91 12.35 -20.76 -0.52
CA GLY A 91 12.16 -19.61 -1.41
C GLY A 91 11.08 -19.87 -2.46
N GLU A 92 11.00 -21.09 -3.00
CA GLU A 92 9.94 -21.47 -3.94
C GLU A 92 8.55 -21.50 -3.30
N ILE A 93 8.44 -21.91 -2.03
CA ILE A 93 7.17 -21.87 -1.29
C ILE A 93 6.73 -20.43 -1.04
N LEU A 94 7.64 -19.57 -0.54
CA LEU A 94 7.35 -18.15 -0.30
C LEU A 94 6.96 -17.44 -1.59
N LEU A 95 7.71 -17.67 -2.68
CA LEU A 95 7.42 -17.10 -4.00
C LEU A 95 6.07 -17.60 -4.54
N GLY A 96 5.80 -18.90 -4.41
CA GLY A 96 4.54 -19.50 -4.84
C GLY A 96 3.34 -18.88 -4.13
N LYS A 97 3.42 -18.70 -2.80
CA LYS A 97 2.37 -18.03 -2.04
C LYS A 97 2.24 -16.56 -2.37
N LEU A 98 3.35 -15.83 -2.50
CA LEU A 98 3.35 -14.42 -2.89
C LEU A 98 2.66 -14.24 -4.24
N VAL A 99 3.09 -14.94 -5.28
CA VAL A 99 2.52 -14.83 -6.63
C VAL A 99 1.06 -15.29 -6.66
N GLY A 100 0.73 -16.37 -5.96
CA GLY A 100 -0.63 -16.87 -5.86
C GLY A 100 -1.59 -15.87 -5.20
N ARG A 101 -1.17 -15.23 -4.10
CA ARG A 101 -1.96 -14.18 -3.43
C ARG A 101 -2.05 -12.91 -4.27
N LEU A 102 -0.97 -12.49 -4.92
CA LEU A 102 -1.00 -11.35 -5.83
C LEU A 102 -2.02 -11.59 -6.93
N ALA A 103 -1.93 -12.69 -7.68
CA ALA A 103 -2.87 -12.97 -8.75
C ALA A 103 -4.31 -13.12 -8.25
N GLY A 104 -4.51 -13.86 -7.14
CA GLY A 104 -5.84 -14.13 -6.59
C GLY A 104 -6.60 -12.90 -6.12
N ILE A 105 -5.89 -11.87 -5.63
CA ILE A 105 -6.48 -10.62 -5.14
C ILE A 105 -6.47 -9.52 -6.22
N ALA A 106 -5.38 -9.41 -6.99
CA ALA A 106 -5.22 -8.38 -8.01
C ALA A 106 -6.25 -8.50 -9.12
N ILE A 107 -6.63 -9.71 -9.54
CA ILE A 107 -7.58 -9.89 -10.64
C ILE A 107 -8.94 -9.24 -10.31
N PRO A 108 -9.62 -9.56 -9.18
CA PRO A 108 -10.89 -8.91 -8.87
C PRO A 108 -10.73 -7.42 -8.51
N ALA A 109 -9.62 -7.05 -7.85
CA ALA A 109 -9.36 -5.65 -7.50
C ALA A 109 -9.18 -4.77 -8.75
N PHE A 110 -8.35 -5.18 -9.71
CA PHE A 110 -8.13 -4.43 -10.94
C PHE A 110 -9.34 -4.47 -11.87
N LEU A 111 -10.18 -5.51 -11.82
CA LEU A 111 -11.47 -5.48 -12.50
C LEU A 111 -12.38 -4.39 -11.92
N ALA A 112 -12.47 -4.28 -10.58
CA ALA A 112 -13.23 -3.22 -9.92
C ALA A 112 -12.68 -1.82 -10.28
N LEU A 113 -11.35 -1.64 -10.25
CA LEU A 113 -10.71 -0.40 -10.65
C LEU A 113 -10.92 -0.07 -12.14
N GLY A 114 -10.93 -1.08 -13.02
CA GLY A 114 -11.25 -0.92 -14.43
C GLY A 114 -12.68 -0.42 -14.65
N ILE A 115 -13.66 -0.94 -13.90
CA ILE A 115 -15.05 -0.45 -13.96
C ILE A 115 -15.14 1.01 -13.50
N VAL A 116 -14.48 1.37 -12.39
CA VAL A 116 -14.40 2.76 -11.91
C VAL A 116 -13.74 3.68 -12.94
N THR A 117 -12.69 3.19 -13.61
CA THR A 117 -11.99 3.91 -14.68
C THR A 117 -12.94 4.18 -15.86
N VAL A 118 -13.66 3.16 -16.33
CA VAL A 118 -14.63 3.31 -17.43
C VAL A 118 -15.75 4.29 -17.04
N ALA A 119 -16.29 4.17 -15.83
CA ALA A 119 -17.30 5.11 -15.33
C ALA A 119 -16.77 6.55 -15.31
N GLY A 120 -15.52 6.74 -14.86
CA GLY A 120 -14.86 8.04 -14.86
C GLY A 120 -14.68 8.61 -16.27
N VAL A 121 -14.26 7.80 -17.24
CA VAL A 121 -14.14 8.24 -18.65
C VAL A 121 -15.50 8.69 -19.21
N VAL A 122 -16.56 7.91 -18.97
CA VAL A 122 -17.91 8.23 -19.45
C VAL A 122 -18.41 9.56 -18.85
N GLN A 123 -18.08 9.84 -17.60
CA GLN A 123 -18.62 10.99 -16.88
C GLN A 123 -17.77 12.26 -17.00
N TYR A 124 -16.44 12.11 -17.05
CA TYR A 124 -15.48 13.21 -16.92
C TYR A 124 -14.59 13.41 -18.16
N GLY A 125 -14.70 12.52 -19.15
CA GLY A 125 -13.89 12.55 -20.36
C GLY A 125 -12.55 11.82 -20.23
N LEU A 126 -11.72 11.97 -21.26
CA LEU A 126 -10.43 11.27 -21.35
C LEU A 126 -9.37 11.94 -20.47
N PHE A 127 -8.70 11.12 -19.66
CA PHE A 127 -7.51 11.49 -18.87
C PHE A 127 -6.22 11.16 -19.62
N SER A 128 -5.08 11.58 -19.09
CA SER A 128 -3.76 11.25 -19.62
C SER A 128 -3.45 9.75 -19.49
N PRO A 129 -3.30 9.00 -20.60
CA PRO A 129 -3.00 7.58 -20.54
C PRO A 129 -1.66 7.28 -19.87
N LEU A 130 -0.69 8.18 -20.01
CA LEU A 130 0.63 8.04 -19.40
C LEU A 130 0.56 8.16 -17.87
N ARG A 131 -0.17 9.16 -17.36
CA ARG A 131 -0.38 9.33 -15.90
C ARG A 131 -1.14 8.14 -15.33
N TYR A 132 -2.15 7.65 -16.03
CA TYR A 132 -2.89 6.45 -15.63
C TYR A 132 -1.99 5.22 -15.54
N LEU A 133 -1.19 4.95 -16.57
CA LEU A 133 -0.28 3.80 -16.58
C LEU A 133 0.77 3.90 -15.46
N ALA A 134 1.30 5.10 -15.22
CA ALA A 134 2.27 5.35 -14.17
C ALA A 134 1.66 5.16 -12.77
N VAL A 135 0.48 5.74 -12.49
CA VAL A 135 -0.23 5.53 -11.22
C VAL A 135 -0.58 4.06 -11.03
N PHE A 136 -1.11 3.40 -12.07
CA PHE A 136 -1.42 1.96 -12.03
C PHE A 136 -0.19 1.11 -11.69
N ALA A 137 0.97 1.41 -12.28
CA ALA A 137 2.22 0.70 -11.98
C ALA A 137 2.65 0.90 -10.52
N VAL A 138 2.53 2.12 -9.98
CA VAL A 138 2.81 2.40 -8.57
C VAL A 138 1.79 1.74 -7.64
N THR A 139 0.50 1.67 -8.01
CA THR A 139 -0.53 0.92 -7.27
C THR A 139 -0.23 -0.57 -7.25
N ALA A 140 0.23 -1.15 -8.36
CA ALA A 140 0.64 -2.55 -8.41
C ALA A 140 1.88 -2.82 -7.55
N LEU A 141 2.86 -1.91 -7.55
CA LEU A 141 4.05 -1.99 -6.67
C LEU A 141 3.67 -1.88 -5.19
N TYR A 142 2.79 -0.95 -4.84
CA TYR A 142 2.27 -0.81 -3.50
C TYR A 142 1.52 -2.07 -3.07
N PHE A 143 0.66 -2.61 -3.93
CA PHE A 143 -0.02 -3.88 -3.67
C PHE A 143 0.96 -5.04 -3.44
N LEU A 144 2.04 -5.09 -4.22
CA LEU A 144 3.14 -6.04 -4.00
C LEU A 144 3.80 -5.86 -2.64
N ALA A 145 4.05 -4.61 -2.20
CA ALA A 145 4.59 -4.33 -0.87
C ALA A 145 3.68 -4.83 0.24
N LEU A 146 2.38 -4.54 0.16
CA LEU A 146 1.38 -4.99 1.13
C LEU A 146 1.36 -6.52 1.25
N VAL A 147 1.23 -7.23 0.12
CA VAL A 147 1.18 -8.70 0.14
C VAL A 147 2.50 -9.29 0.61
N SER A 148 3.65 -8.70 0.23
CA SER A 148 4.96 -9.14 0.70
C SER A 148 5.08 -9.05 2.22
N ILE A 149 4.63 -7.95 2.82
CA ILE A 149 4.61 -7.77 4.28
C ILE A 149 3.69 -8.81 4.94
N VAL A 150 2.48 -8.98 4.42
CA VAL A 150 1.50 -9.93 4.96
C VAL A 150 2.00 -11.38 4.93
N ILE A 151 2.54 -11.83 3.79
CA ILE A 151 3.13 -13.16 3.64
C ILE A 151 4.31 -13.32 4.60
N SER A 152 5.16 -12.30 4.70
CA SER A 152 6.35 -12.34 5.56
C SER A 152 5.99 -12.49 7.03
N VAL A 153 5.02 -11.73 7.53
CA VAL A 153 4.54 -11.86 8.91
C VAL A 153 3.91 -13.25 9.13
N SER A 154 3.11 -13.74 8.19
CA SER A 154 2.53 -15.09 8.25
C SER A 154 3.60 -16.19 8.29
N ALA A 155 4.72 -16.00 7.59
CA ALA A 155 5.84 -16.93 7.59
C ALA A 155 6.59 -16.97 8.93
N ILE A 156 6.82 -15.80 9.52
CA ILE A 156 7.66 -15.62 10.72
C ILE A 156 6.92 -16.01 11.99
N VAL A 157 5.64 -15.65 12.10
CA VAL A 157 4.88 -15.80 13.34
C VAL A 157 4.34 -17.23 13.50
N ARG A 158 4.50 -17.82 14.69
CA ARG A 158 4.07 -19.21 14.96
C ARG A 158 2.57 -19.36 15.23
N ARG A 159 1.93 -18.36 15.87
CA ARG A 159 0.51 -18.41 16.26
C ARG A 159 -0.35 -17.54 15.36
N THR A 160 -1.48 -18.08 14.89
CA THR A 160 -2.43 -17.36 14.02
C THR A 160 -2.96 -16.08 14.67
N THR A 161 -3.23 -16.10 15.97
CA THR A 161 -3.70 -14.93 16.73
C THR A 161 -2.66 -13.82 16.78
N THR A 162 -1.38 -14.16 16.99
CA THR A 162 -0.29 -13.20 16.96
C THR A 162 -0.10 -12.61 15.57
N ALA A 163 -0.17 -13.44 14.50
CA ALA A 163 -0.07 -12.95 13.13
C ALA A 163 -1.19 -11.96 12.79
N ALA A 164 -2.42 -12.28 13.20
CA ALA A 164 -3.56 -11.37 13.08
C ALA A 164 -3.33 -10.07 13.85
N ALA A 165 -2.97 -10.14 15.14
CA ALA A 165 -2.75 -8.94 15.96
C ALA A 165 -1.64 -8.05 15.38
N THR A 166 -0.51 -8.62 14.96
CA THR A 166 0.60 -7.88 14.33
C THR A 166 0.15 -7.18 13.06
N LEU A 167 -0.62 -7.85 12.19
CA LEU A 167 -1.06 -7.28 10.93
C LEU A 167 -2.22 -6.27 11.09
N PHE A 168 -3.22 -6.57 11.90
CA PHE A 168 -4.35 -5.64 12.09
C PHE A 168 -3.95 -4.43 12.94
N ILE A 169 -3.29 -4.62 14.08
CA ILE A 169 -2.97 -3.50 14.98
C ILE A 169 -1.69 -2.81 14.53
N GLY A 170 -0.60 -3.56 14.36
CA GLY A 170 0.70 -3.00 14.04
C GLY A 170 0.78 -2.46 12.62
N PHE A 171 0.34 -3.25 11.64
CA PHE A 171 0.47 -2.86 10.24
C PHE A 171 -0.70 -1.96 9.78
N ILE A 172 -1.95 -2.41 9.87
CA ILE A 172 -3.09 -1.62 9.36
C ILE A 172 -3.34 -0.37 10.21
N LEU A 173 -3.62 -0.51 11.51
CA LEU A 173 -4.00 0.65 12.30
C LEU A 173 -2.82 1.62 12.45
N ILE A 174 -1.67 1.14 12.93
CA ILE A 174 -0.56 2.04 13.25
C ILE A 174 0.16 2.53 11.99
N LEU A 175 0.54 1.65 11.05
CA LEU A 175 1.39 2.03 9.93
C LEU A 175 0.61 2.51 8.70
N GLU A 176 -0.51 1.89 8.34
CA GLU A 176 -1.23 2.25 7.11
C GLU A 176 -2.23 3.40 7.31
N ILE A 177 -2.92 3.45 8.46
CA ILE A 177 -4.04 4.39 8.71
C ILE A 177 -3.62 5.59 9.56
N PHE A 178 -2.98 5.35 10.71
CA PHE A 178 -2.72 6.41 11.69
C PHE A 178 -1.28 6.95 11.68
N TRP A 179 -0.40 6.43 10.82
CA TRP A 179 1.01 6.82 10.81
C TRP A 179 1.19 8.33 10.67
N GLN A 180 0.57 8.94 9.66
CA GLN A 180 0.69 10.37 9.39
C GLN A 180 0.11 11.23 10.53
N MET A 181 -0.89 10.72 11.27
CA MET A 181 -1.41 11.38 12.46
C MET A 181 -0.42 11.35 13.63
N PHE A 182 0.37 10.28 13.75
CA PHE A 182 1.37 10.14 14.82
C PHE A 182 2.68 10.86 14.52
N VAL A 183 3.06 11.00 13.24
CA VAL A 183 4.35 11.55 12.80
C VAL A 183 4.70 12.89 13.46
N PRO A 184 3.86 13.94 13.44
CA PRO A 184 4.18 15.22 14.10
C PRO A 184 4.54 15.06 15.58
N GLY A 185 3.76 14.25 16.30
CA GLY A 185 3.95 14.02 17.73
C GLY A 185 5.16 13.15 18.04
N ILE A 186 5.46 12.15 17.20
CA ILE A 186 6.65 11.31 17.38
C ILE A 186 7.90 12.14 17.06
N TYR A 187 7.90 12.86 15.92
CA TYR A 187 9.02 13.69 15.51
C TYR A 187 9.38 14.75 16.54
N SER A 188 8.37 15.46 17.08
CA SER A 188 8.59 16.47 18.13
C SER A 188 9.22 15.88 19.39
N ARG A 189 8.82 14.66 19.79
CA ARG A 189 9.39 13.98 20.96
C ARG A 189 10.81 13.48 20.73
N LEU A 190 11.14 13.05 19.51
CA LEU A 190 12.46 12.52 19.17
C LEU A 190 13.50 13.63 18.96
N THR A 191 13.10 14.77 18.40
CA THR A 191 14.03 15.84 17.99
C THR A 191 13.99 17.07 18.89
N GLY A 192 12.91 17.26 19.66
CA GLY A 192 12.67 18.48 20.42
C GLY A 192 12.12 19.65 19.59
N VAL A 193 11.99 19.50 18.26
CA VAL A 193 11.42 20.53 17.39
C VAL A 193 9.90 20.49 17.46
N PRO A 194 9.21 21.59 17.88
CA PRO A 194 7.76 21.61 17.92
C PRO A 194 7.18 21.55 16.50
N VAL A 195 6.35 20.55 16.21
CA VAL A 195 5.66 20.43 14.91
C VAL A 195 4.21 20.86 15.05
N ASN A 196 3.85 21.96 14.38
CA ASN A 196 2.47 22.33 14.11
C ASN A 196 2.08 21.86 12.70
N PRO A 197 1.16 20.90 12.52
CA PRO A 197 0.78 20.44 11.19
C PRO A 197 0.19 21.52 10.26
N TYR A 198 -0.32 22.62 10.83
CA TYR A 198 -0.88 23.74 10.08
C TYR A 198 0.15 24.82 9.73
N ASP A 199 1.36 24.72 10.29
CA ASP A 199 2.51 25.58 10.00
C ASP A 199 3.78 24.73 10.19
N PRO A 200 4.01 23.76 9.28
CA PRO A 200 5.03 22.75 9.49
C PRO A 200 6.43 23.35 9.34
N PRO A 201 7.38 23.02 10.23
CA PRO A 201 8.75 23.50 10.11
C PRO A 201 9.43 22.90 8.88
N ALA A 202 10.39 23.63 8.30
CA ALA A 202 11.21 23.23 7.16
C ALA A 202 12.24 22.13 7.51
N GLU A 203 11.78 21.04 8.12
CA GLU A 203 12.59 19.95 8.63
C GLU A 203 12.49 18.73 7.72
N GLY A 204 13.52 18.47 6.91
CA GLY A 204 13.43 17.39 5.93
C GLY A 204 13.24 16.00 6.56
N GLY A 205 13.71 15.81 7.79
CA GLY A 205 13.49 14.58 8.56
C GLY A 205 12.01 14.31 8.87
N LEU A 206 11.20 15.36 9.08
CA LEU A 206 9.77 15.24 9.34
C LEU A 206 9.04 14.65 8.12
N PHE A 207 9.26 15.23 6.95
CA PHE A 207 8.65 14.79 5.69
C PHE A 207 9.17 13.44 5.21
N LEU A 208 10.41 13.08 5.56
CA LEU A 208 10.93 11.75 5.32
C LEU A 208 10.25 10.72 6.23
N MET A 209 10.02 11.06 7.51
CA MET A 209 9.32 10.20 8.45
C MET A 209 7.86 9.98 8.03
N ASP A 210 7.18 11.02 7.57
CA ASP A 210 5.78 10.97 7.13
C ASP A 210 5.54 9.96 5.99
N ARG A 211 6.52 9.84 5.08
CA ARG A 211 6.47 8.93 3.92
C ARG A 211 6.98 7.51 4.18
N LEU A 212 7.40 7.16 5.41
CA LEU A 212 7.94 5.82 5.71
C LEU A 212 6.87 4.71 5.68
N SER A 213 5.60 5.05 5.93
CA SER A 213 4.52 4.08 5.77
C SER A 213 4.35 3.70 4.29
N PRO A 214 3.98 2.45 3.98
CA PRO A 214 3.70 2.06 2.59
C PRO A 214 2.62 2.94 1.94
N THR A 215 1.54 3.27 2.64
CA THR A 215 0.52 4.24 2.15
C THR A 215 1.14 5.61 1.87
N GLY A 216 1.97 6.13 2.78
CA GLY A 216 2.62 7.43 2.62
C GLY A 216 3.54 7.46 1.41
N ALA A 217 4.37 6.44 1.24
CA ALA A 217 5.25 6.26 0.09
C ALA A 217 4.46 6.15 -1.23
N TYR A 218 3.36 5.39 -1.23
CA TYR A 218 2.44 5.28 -2.36
C TYR A 218 1.82 6.63 -2.74
N ASN A 219 1.35 7.38 -1.75
CA ASN A 219 0.75 8.70 -1.95
C ASN A 219 1.76 9.71 -2.49
N VAL A 220 2.97 9.79 -1.93
CA VAL A 220 4.04 10.68 -2.44
C VAL A 220 4.31 10.42 -3.92
N ALA A 221 4.51 9.16 -4.30
CA ALA A 221 4.84 8.81 -5.68
C ALA A 221 3.68 9.11 -6.65
N THR A 222 2.44 8.79 -6.25
CA THR A 222 1.25 9.02 -7.10
C THR A 222 0.87 10.49 -7.18
N ASN A 223 1.03 11.26 -6.10
CA ASN A 223 0.80 12.71 -6.12
C ASN A 223 1.79 13.42 -7.04
N GLY A 224 3.06 13.01 -7.04
CA GLY A 224 4.05 13.54 -7.99
C GLY A 224 3.70 13.27 -9.46
N ILE A 225 3.16 12.08 -9.78
CA ILE A 225 2.71 11.74 -11.14
C ILE A 225 1.49 12.59 -11.56
N LEU A 226 0.58 12.84 -10.62
CA LEU A 226 -0.63 13.63 -10.86
C LEU A 226 -0.39 15.14 -10.82
N ASP A 227 0.79 15.58 -10.37
CA ASP A 227 1.09 16.97 -10.06
C ASP A 227 0.16 17.55 -8.97
N ALA A 228 -0.16 16.72 -7.97
CA ALA A 228 -1.07 17.04 -6.87
C ALA A 228 -0.36 17.54 -5.60
N GLY A 229 0.96 17.73 -5.67
CA GLY A 229 1.80 18.18 -4.55
C GLY A 229 2.62 17.07 -3.87
N ASN A 230 3.80 17.42 -3.35
CA ASN A 230 4.69 16.47 -2.68
C ASN A 230 4.26 16.25 -1.22
N SER A 231 3.43 15.23 -1.00
CA SER A 231 2.84 14.90 0.30
C SER A 231 2.60 13.39 0.44
N ALA A 232 2.73 12.86 1.66
CA ALA A 232 2.37 11.47 2.00
C ALA A 232 0.87 11.28 2.28
N TRP A 233 0.09 12.36 2.19
CA TRP A 233 -1.36 12.36 2.28
C TRP A 233 -1.99 12.15 0.91
N HIS A 234 -3.28 11.78 0.87
CA HIS A 234 -4.01 11.62 -0.38
C HIS A 234 -3.99 12.90 -1.23
N HIS A 235 -4.04 12.77 -2.56
CA HIS A 235 -4.01 13.86 -3.53
C HIS A 235 -5.02 14.96 -3.20
N SER A 236 -6.22 14.60 -2.73
CA SER A 236 -7.24 15.58 -2.32
C SER A 236 -6.77 16.45 -1.14
N SER A 237 -6.06 15.86 -0.18
CA SER A 237 -5.49 16.56 0.97
C SER A 237 -4.26 17.37 0.58
N ALA A 238 -3.40 16.81 -0.28
CA ALA A 238 -2.22 17.49 -0.81
C ALA A 238 -2.60 18.74 -1.63
N ILE A 239 -3.60 18.63 -2.50
CA ILE A 239 -4.19 19.77 -3.22
C ILE A 239 -4.80 20.78 -2.24
N SER A 240 -5.52 20.30 -1.22
CA SER A 240 -6.21 21.20 -0.29
C SER A 240 -5.26 22.07 0.54
N VAL A 241 -4.10 21.54 0.92
CA VAL A 241 -3.16 22.27 1.78
C VAL A 241 -2.38 23.33 0.98
N LEU A 242 -2.08 23.04 -0.29
CA LEU A 242 -1.39 23.97 -1.18
C LEU A 242 -2.28 25.12 -1.70
N ARG A 243 -3.56 25.14 -1.32
CA ARG A 243 -4.51 26.16 -1.77
C ARG A 243 -4.56 27.35 -0.82
N PRO A 244 -4.50 28.59 -1.36
CA PRO A 244 -4.65 29.79 -0.55
C PRO A 244 -5.96 29.76 0.28
N GLY A 245 -5.85 30.16 1.55
CA GLY A 245 -7.00 30.32 2.45
C GLY A 245 -7.61 29.02 3.00
N HIS A 246 -6.96 27.86 2.81
CA HIS A 246 -7.40 26.58 3.37
C HIS A 246 -6.35 26.05 4.37
N SER A 247 -6.77 25.77 5.60
CA SER A 247 -5.92 25.12 6.60
C SER A 247 -6.18 23.62 6.61
N SER A 248 -5.15 22.81 6.36
CA SER A 248 -5.20 21.35 6.47
C SER A 248 -4.07 20.88 7.38
N ASN A 249 -4.26 19.75 8.05
CA ASN A 249 -3.21 19.11 8.84
C ASN A 249 -2.31 18.18 8.00
N ALA A 250 -2.47 18.19 6.68
CA ALA A 250 -1.66 17.42 5.76
C ALA A 250 -0.28 18.07 5.61
N LEU A 251 0.78 17.28 5.75
CA LEU A 251 2.14 17.75 5.52
C LEU A 251 2.45 17.73 4.02
N ALA A 252 2.75 18.89 3.44
CA ALA A 252 3.24 19.02 2.07
C ALA A 252 4.58 19.76 2.05
N VAL A 253 5.54 19.25 1.26
CA VAL A 253 6.89 19.83 1.19
C VAL A 253 6.82 21.27 0.67
N GLY A 254 5.92 21.56 -0.27
CA GLY A 254 5.75 22.90 -0.85
C GLY A 254 5.22 23.96 0.12
N GLU A 255 4.66 23.58 1.27
CA GLU A 255 4.25 24.52 2.32
C GLU A 255 5.42 24.92 3.24
N ALA A 256 6.36 24.00 3.48
CA ALA A 256 7.45 24.22 4.43
C ALA A 256 8.75 24.67 3.75
N PHE A 257 8.95 24.37 2.47
CA PHE A 257 10.18 24.67 1.74
C PHE A 257 9.90 25.57 0.55
N ASP A 258 10.73 26.60 0.39
CA ASP A 258 10.75 27.40 -0.83
C ASP A 258 11.07 26.53 -2.06
N PRO A 259 10.52 26.86 -3.25
CA PRO A 259 10.78 26.10 -4.46
C PRO A 259 12.27 25.84 -4.72
N GLY A 260 12.66 24.57 -4.84
CA GLY A 260 14.04 24.16 -5.11
C GLY A 260 14.97 24.08 -3.88
N THR A 261 14.48 24.40 -2.68
CA THR A 261 15.29 24.35 -1.44
C THR A 261 15.15 23.03 -0.68
N ALA A 262 14.10 22.24 -0.98
CA ALA A 262 13.86 20.96 -0.33
C ALA A 262 15.02 19.97 -0.58
N PRO A 263 15.44 19.20 0.43
CA PRO A 263 16.47 18.18 0.26
C PRO A 263 16.13 17.15 -0.82
N LEU A 264 17.13 16.71 -1.61
CA LEU A 264 16.94 15.79 -2.74
C LEU A 264 16.23 14.48 -2.36
N TYR A 265 16.45 13.96 -1.14
CA TYR A 265 15.79 12.73 -0.68
C TYR A 265 14.28 12.88 -0.45
N LEU A 266 13.74 14.11 -0.52
CA LEU A 266 12.30 14.39 -0.50
C LEU A 266 11.66 14.37 -1.88
N HIS A 267 12.42 14.10 -2.95
CA HIS A 267 11.85 13.92 -4.29
C HIS A 267 10.76 12.81 -4.28
N GLU A 268 9.72 12.97 -5.08
CA GLU A 268 8.51 12.13 -5.07
C GLU A 268 8.83 10.68 -5.43
N ALA A 269 9.81 10.48 -6.32
CA ALA A 269 10.35 9.17 -6.66
C ALA A 269 10.90 8.39 -5.44
N GLY A 270 11.23 9.07 -4.34
CA GLY A 270 11.62 8.43 -3.08
C GLY A 270 10.53 7.49 -2.53
N GLY A 271 9.25 7.75 -2.83
CA GLY A 271 8.15 6.84 -2.48
C GLY A 271 8.31 5.45 -3.11
N ILE A 272 8.74 5.39 -4.39
CA ILE A 272 8.99 4.11 -5.09
C ILE A 272 10.13 3.35 -4.40
N VAL A 273 11.20 4.06 -4.02
CA VAL A 273 12.36 3.47 -3.33
C VAL A 273 11.93 2.87 -1.99
N ILE A 274 11.10 3.58 -1.22
CA ILE A 274 10.58 3.10 0.07
C ILE A 274 9.70 1.86 -0.12
N LEU A 275 8.83 1.83 -1.12
CA LEU A 275 8.01 0.64 -1.43
C LEU A 275 8.88 -0.57 -1.80
N VAL A 276 9.90 -0.38 -2.63
CA VAL A 276 10.87 -1.45 -2.96
C VAL A 276 11.61 -1.91 -1.71
N ALA A 277 12.01 -0.99 -0.83
CA ALA A 277 12.65 -1.32 0.44
C ALA A 277 11.73 -2.18 1.32
N TRP A 278 10.43 -1.87 1.41
CA TRP A 278 9.46 -2.70 2.13
C TRP A 278 9.34 -4.12 1.56
N ILE A 279 9.32 -4.26 0.24
CA ILE A 279 9.27 -5.57 -0.44
C ILE A 279 10.54 -6.38 -0.11
N VAL A 280 11.71 -5.79 -0.35
CA VAL A 280 13.00 -6.48 -0.19
C VAL A 280 13.23 -6.85 1.28
N THR A 281 13.02 -5.92 2.20
CA THR A 281 13.26 -6.16 3.63
C THR A 281 12.32 -7.21 4.19
N SER A 282 11.02 -7.12 3.93
CA SER A 282 10.04 -8.09 4.44
C SER A 282 10.33 -9.50 3.93
N LEU A 283 10.51 -9.67 2.62
CA LEU A 283 10.78 -10.97 2.01
C LEU A 283 12.14 -11.54 2.43
N SER A 284 13.17 -10.71 2.59
CA SER A 284 14.49 -11.17 3.05
C SER A 284 14.43 -11.67 4.49
N ILE A 285 13.77 -10.92 5.38
CA ILE A 285 13.57 -11.35 6.77
C ILE A 285 12.77 -12.66 6.81
N ALA A 286 11.70 -12.76 6.01
CA ALA A 286 10.91 -13.98 5.93
C ALA A 286 11.72 -15.16 5.39
N TYR A 287 12.52 -14.97 4.35
CA TYR A 287 13.36 -16.04 3.78
C TYR A 287 14.35 -16.59 4.82
N HIS A 288 15.00 -15.73 5.59
CA HIS A 288 15.96 -16.14 6.61
C HIS A 288 15.31 -16.74 7.87
N ARG A 289 14.12 -16.27 8.25
CA ARG A 289 13.41 -16.74 9.45
C ARG A 289 12.39 -17.84 9.19
N PHE A 290 12.08 -18.14 7.93
CA PHE A 290 11.17 -19.21 7.59
C PHE A 290 11.88 -20.53 7.86
N ASP A 291 11.69 -21.01 9.09
CA ASP A 291 12.25 -22.26 9.54
C ASP A 291 11.28 -23.39 9.19
N GLY A 292 11.74 -24.32 8.36
CA GLY A 292 11.03 -25.58 8.10
C GLY A 292 11.11 -26.54 9.29
N GLY A 293 11.88 -26.16 10.33
CA GLY A 293 12.23 -26.97 11.50
C GLY A 293 11.17 -27.10 12.59
N ASP A 294 9.91 -26.68 12.40
CA ASP A 294 8.80 -27.05 13.31
C ASP A 294 8.35 -28.53 13.07
N LEU A 295 9.32 -29.42 12.89
CA LEU A 295 9.23 -30.88 12.97
C LEU A 295 9.77 -31.35 14.33
N GLY A 296 9.24 -30.75 15.40
CA GLY A 296 9.17 -31.32 16.75
C GLY A 296 7.73 -31.41 17.16
#